data_AF-A0A4P0Y210-F1
#
_entry.id   AF-A0A4P0Y210-F1
#
_cell.length_a   1.000
_cell.length_b   1.000
_cell.length_c   1.000
_cell.angle_alpha   90.00
_cell.angle_beta   90.00
_cell.angle_gamma   90.00
#
_symmetry.space_group_name_H-M   'P 1'
#
loop_
_entity.id
_entity.type
_entity.pdbx_description
1 polymer ?
#
loop_
_entity_poly.entity_id
_entity_poly.type
_entity_poly.pdbx_seq_one_letter_code
_entity_poly.pdbx_strand_id
1 'polypeptide(L)'
;MRLHWTDQPYIWHINDGQEVFAVMDGQVAMHVKVDGEEQIIMLNAGDIFYAGVGCEHVAHPQGAARILVIEKERVGLTPRRAVLCPPFSSPVRCDIPR
;
A
#
# COMPACT_ATOMS: atom_id res chain seq x y z
N MET A 1 -0.54 -11.94 -9.00
CA MET A 1 -1.70 -11.02 -8.95
C MET A 1 -2.84 -11.73 -8.25
N ARG A 2 -3.35 -11.18 -7.15
CA ARG A 2 -4.44 -11.75 -6.35
C ARG A 2 -5.47 -10.66 -6.05
N LEU A 3 -6.75 -10.98 -6.19
CA LEU A 3 -7.84 -10.09 -5.78
C LEU A 3 -8.39 -10.61 -4.45
N HIS A 4 -8.44 -9.75 -3.45
CA HIS A 4 -8.96 -10.08 -2.14
C HIS A 4 -10.20 -9.25 -1.83
N TRP A 5 -11.24 -9.92 -1.36
CA TRP A 5 -12.35 -9.30 -0.64
C TRP A 5 -12.19 -9.70 0.81
N THR A 6 -11.99 -8.72 1.69
CA THR A 6 -11.97 -8.97 3.12
C THR A 6 -12.50 -7.75 3.87
N ASP A 7 -13.21 -8.02 4.96
CA ASP A 7 -13.56 -7.08 6.03
C ASP A 7 -12.70 -7.31 7.29
N GLN A 8 -11.82 -8.32 7.26
CA GLN A 8 -10.91 -8.65 8.35
C GLN A 8 -9.49 -8.13 8.08
N PRO A 9 -8.77 -7.72 9.14
CA PRO A 9 -7.39 -7.29 9.03
C PRO A 9 -6.48 -8.42 8.56
N TYR A 10 -5.45 -8.05 7.81
CA TYR A 10 -4.36 -8.96 7.45
C TYR A 10 -3.51 -9.26 8.70
N ILE A 11 -2.59 -10.21 8.58
CA ILE A 11 -1.57 -10.47 9.61
C ILE A 11 -0.39 -9.55 9.32
N TRP A 12 0.29 -9.06 10.37
CA TRP A 12 1.55 -8.35 10.23
C TRP A 12 2.53 -9.14 9.37
N HIS A 13 3.03 -8.51 8.31
CA HIS A 13 3.98 -9.15 7.42
C HIS A 13 5.11 -8.20 7.02
N ILE A 14 6.28 -8.78 6.77
CA ILE A 14 7.46 -8.09 6.27
C ILE A 14 7.61 -8.48 4.81
N ASN A 15 7.64 -7.49 3.93
CA ASN A 15 7.77 -7.75 2.50
C ASN A 15 9.17 -8.24 2.12
N ASP A 16 9.23 -9.44 1.57
CA ASP A 16 10.42 -10.02 0.94
C ASP A 16 10.60 -9.54 -0.52
N GLY A 17 9.54 -9.00 -1.13
CA GLY A 17 9.49 -8.46 -2.49
C GLY A 17 8.78 -7.12 -2.59
N GLN A 18 8.63 -6.61 -3.82
CA GLN A 18 7.79 -5.44 -4.07
C GLN A 18 6.33 -5.86 -4.14
N GLU A 19 5.46 -5.16 -3.41
CA GLU A 19 4.02 -5.37 -3.48
C GLU A 19 3.28 -4.05 -3.69
N VAL A 20 2.18 -4.14 -4.44
CA VAL A 20 1.28 -3.03 -4.69
C VAL A 20 -0.11 -3.39 -4.22
N PHE A 21 -0.70 -2.55 -3.37
CA PHE A 21 -2.08 -2.64 -2.94
C PHE A 21 -2.87 -1.53 -3.61
N ALA A 22 -3.89 -1.88 -4.38
CA ALA A 22 -4.82 -0.91 -4.95
C ALA A 22 -6.19 -1.09 -4.30
N VAL A 23 -6.70 -0.04 -3.66
CA VAL A 23 -8.05 -0.05 -3.09
C VAL A 23 -9.04 0.24 -4.21
N MET A 24 -9.80 -0.77 -4.59
CA MET A 24 -10.79 -0.68 -5.66
C MET A 24 -12.12 -0.12 -5.16
N ASP A 25 -12.46 -0.38 -3.90
CA ASP A 25 -13.69 0.03 -3.24
C ASP A 25 -13.53 -0.04 -1.72
N GLY A 26 -14.24 0.81 -0.98
CA GLY A 26 -14.10 0.95 0.47
C GLY A 26 -12.87 1.75 0.93
N GLN A 27 -12.46 1.55 2.18
CA GLN A 27 -11.34 2.25 2.81
C GLN A 27 -10.48 1.26 3.61
N VAL A 28 -9.17 1.51 3.65
CA VAL A 28 -8.19 0.67 4.34
C VAL A 28 -7.24 1.56 5.14
N ALA A 29 -7.12 1.28 6.44
CA ALA A 29 -6.04 1.83 7.26
C ALA A 29 -4.82 0.94 7.11
N MET A 30 -3.75 1.46 6.50
CA MET A 30 -2.49 0.75 6.36
C MET A 30 -1.58 1.13 7.52
N HIS A 31 -1.33 0.17 8.41
CA HIS A 31 -0.38 0.34 9.51
C HIS A 31 1.01 -0.07 9.00
N VAL A 32 2.00 0.80 9.12
CA VAL A 32 3.38 0.57 8.68
C VAL A 32 4.32 0.83 9.85
N LYS A 33 5.42 0.08 9.98
CA LYS A 33 6.47 0.39 10.96
C LYS A 33 7.67 1.00 10.26
N VAL A 34 8.07 2.19 10.72
CA VAL A 34 9.21 2.97 10.21
C VAL A 34 10.09 3.31 11.40
N ASP A 35 11.36 2.89 11.35
CA ASP A 35 12.33 3.11 12.44
C ASP A 35 11.84 2.63 13.82
N GLY A 36 10.99 1.59 13.85
CA GLY A 36 10.41 1.05 15.08
C GLY A 36 9.08 1.69 15.51
N GLU A 37 8.67 2.79 14.89
CA GLU A 37 7.42 3.49 15.17
C GLU A 37 6.31 3.11 14.19
N GLU A 38 5.11 2.91 14.71
CA GLU A 38 3.92 2.59 13.91
C GLU A 38 3.27 3.87 13.37
N GLN A 39 3.05 3.92 12.05
CA GLN A 39 2.34 4.99 11.37
C GLN A 39 1.11 4.41 10.66
N ILE A 40 0.04 5.20 10.59
CA ILE A 40 -1.20 4.80 9.94
C ILE A 40 -1.43 5.68 8.72
N ILE A 41 -1.60 5.03 7.56
CA ILE A 41 -1.90 5.70 6.29
C ILE A 41 -3.28 5.28 5.82
N MET A 42 -4.19 6.24 5.70
CA MET A 42 -5.55 5.97 5.23
C MET A 42 -5.61 5.94 3.71
N LEU A 43 -6.07 4.82 3.15
CA LEU A 43 -6.24 4.61 1.71
C LEU A 43 -7.73 4.57 1.37
N ASN A 44 -8.15 5.37 0.40
CA ASN A 44 -9.50 5.39 -0.12
C ASN A 44 -9.58 4.65 -1.46
N ALA A 45 -10.78 4.37 -1.94
CA ALA A 45 -10.98 3.86 -3.30
C ALA A 45 -10.25 4.72 -4.34
N GLY A 46 -9.43 4.08 -5.17
CA GLY A 46 -8.56 4.70 -6.16
C GLY A 46 -7.13 4.98 -5.68
N ASP A 47 -6.87 4.90 -4.37
CA ASP A 47 -5.52 5.03 -3.84
C ASP A 47 -4.73 3.72 -4.02
N ILE A 48 -3.42 3.89 -4.24
CA ILE A 48 -2.48 2.79 -4.43
C ILE A 48 -1.39 2.93 -3.37
N PHE A 49 -1.12 1.86 -2.65
CA PHE A 49 -0.03 1.76 -1.69
C PHE A 49 1.08 0.84 -2.22
N TYR A 50 2.30 1.32 -2.16
CA TYR A 50 3.49 0.60 -2.59
C TYR A 50 4.35 0.23 -1.38
N ALA A 51 4.46 -1.07 -1.14
CA ALA A 51 5.31 -1.65 -0.11
C ALA A 51 6.59 -2.19 -0.75
N GLY A 52 7.72 -1.53 -0.45
CA GLY A 52 9.04 -2.00 -0.85
C GLY A 52 9.53 -3.17 -0.01
N VAL A 53 10.65 -3.76 -0.43
CA VAL A 53 11.36 -4.80 0.34
C VAL A 53 11.72 -4.26 1.73
N GLY A 54 11.40 -5.02 2.77
CA GLY A 54 11.63 -4.64 4.17
C GLY A 54 10.55 -3.73 4.76
N CYS A 55 9.52 -3.34 4.01
CA CYS A 55 8.37 -2.63 4.58
C CYS A 55 7.57 -3.61 5.44
N GLU A 56 7.53 -3.36 6.75
CA GLU A 56 6.66 -4.08 7.67
C GLU A 56 5.32 -3.36 7.76
N HIS A 57 4.23 -4.06 7.45
CA HIS A 57 2.91 -3.44 7.43
C HIS A 57 1.76 -4.43 7.66
N VAL A 58 0.57 -3.87 7.92
CA VAL A 58 -0.68 -4.60 7.98
C VAL A 58 -1.84 -3.74 7.48
N ALA A 59 -2.68 -4.32 6.62
CA ALA A 59 -3.88 -3.66 6.10
C ALA A 59 -5.08 -3.95 7.01
N HIS A 60 -5.74 -2.89 7.50
CA HIS A 60 -6.97 -2.95 8.29
C HIS A 60 -8.14 -2.33 7.49
N PRO A 61 -8.97 -3.15 6.82
CA PRO A 61 -10.19 -2.67 6.17
C PRO A 61 -11.10 -1.93 7.16
N GLN A 62 -11.64 -0.77 6.76
CA GLN A 62 -12.59 0.01 7.54
C GLN A 62 -14.03 -0.40 7.17
N GLY A 63 -14.33 -1.69 7.34
CA GLY A 63 -15.52 -2.35 6.80
C GLY A 63 -15.22 -3.13 5.53
N ALA A 64 -16.23 -3.37 4.69
CA ALA A 64 -16.03 -4.12 3.44
C ALA A 64 -15.16 -3.32 2.47
N ALA A 65 -13.98 -3.85 2.14
CA ALA A 65 -13.07 -3.27 1.15
C ALA A 65 -12.72 -4.28 0.06
N ARG A 66 -12.48 -3.77 -1.16
CA ARG A 66 -12.00 -4.56 -2.30
C ARG A 66 -10.59 -4.13 -2.61
N ILE A 67 -9.64 -5.04 -2.42
CA ILE A 67 -8.22 -4.72 -2.53
C ILE A 67 -7.60 -5.63 -3.58
N LEU A 68 -6.96 -5.02 -4.57
CA LEU A 68 -6.16 -5.73 -5.55
C LEU A 68 -4.70 -5.73 -5.08
N VAL A 69 -4.13 -6.92 -4.89
CA VAL A 69 -2.74 -7.08 -4.48
C VAL A 69 -1.92 -7.62 -5.64
N ILE A 70 -0.89 -6.87 -6.02
CA ILE A 70 0.08 -7.24 -7.05
C ILE A 70 1.41 -7.49 -6.36
N GLU A 71 1.61 -8.75 -5.96
CA GLU A 71 2.91 -9.30 -5.60
C GLU A 71 3.71 -9.55 -6.88
N LYS A 72 5.01 -9.26 -6.83
CA LYS A 72 5.83 -9.16 -8.03
C LYS A 72 7.08 -10.01 -7.95
N GLU A 73 7.20 -10.98 -8.85
CA GLU A 73 8.50 -11.30 -9.46
C GLU A 73 8.79 -10.28 -10.58
N ARG A 74 9.49 -9.18 -10.24
CA ARG A 74 10.00 -8.07 -11.12
C ARG A 74 9.03 -7.41 -12.14
N VAL A 75 9.42 -6.22 -12.66
CA VAL A 75 8.74 -5.30 -13.65
C VAL A 75 7.94 -4.08 -13.14
N GLY A 76 8.63 -2.92 -13.10
CA GLY A 76 8.16 -1.64 -12.55
C GLY A 76 6.78 -1.18 -13.00
N LEU A 77 5.91 -0.94 -12.03
CA LEU A 77 4.67 -0.16 -12.18
C LEU A 77 4.92 1.19 -11.51
N THR A 78 4.66 2.29 -12.22
CA THR A 78 4.69 3.65 -11.65
C THR A 78 3.25 4.19 -11.64
N PRO A 79 2.57 4.23 -10.49
CA PRO A 79 1.17 4.67 -10.41
C PRO A 79 1.02 6.20 -10.51
N ARG A 80 -0.14 6.67 -10.97
CA ARG A 80 -0.46 8.12 -11.08
C ARG A 80 -0.68 8.82 -9.73
N ARG A 81 -1.00 8.06 -8.67
CA ARG A 81 -1.11 8.52 -7.27
C ARG A 81 -0.75 7.36 -6.35
N ALA A 82 0.52 7.29 -5.97
CA ALA A 82 1.06 6.23 -5.13
C ALA A 82 1.39 6.79 -3.74
N VAL A 83 0.93 6.11 -2.71
CA VAL A 83 1.42 6.26 -1.34
C VAL A 83 2.59 5.29 -1.18
N LEU A 84 3.78 5.83 -0.93
CA LEU A 84 4.98 5.02 -0.69
C LEU A 84 5.09 4.71 0.80
N CYS A 85 5.41 3.46 1.14
CA CYS A 85 5.92 3.13 2.48
C CYS A 85 7.26 3.86 2.72
N PRO A 86 7.44 4.64 3.80
CA PRO A 86 8.74 5.19 4.20
C PRO A 86 9.75 4.05 4.48
N PRO A 87 11.10 4.24 4.39
CA PRO A 87 11.89 5.47 4.47
C PRO A 87 12.41 6.01 3.13
N PHE A 88 11.75 5.69 1.99
CA PHE A 88 12.19 6.16 0.67
C PHE A 88 12.16 7.70 0.59
N SER A 89 13.30 8.33 0.90
CA SER A 89 13.51 9.77 0.85
C SER A 89 13.83 10.21 -0.58
N SER A 90 12.79 10.75 -1.24
CA SER A 90 12.84 11.82 -2.25
C SER A 90 13.14 11.43 -3.72
N PRO A 91 12.90 12.33 -4.71
CA PRO A 91 11.58 12.79 -5.18
C PRO A 91 11.47 12.60 -6.70
N VAL A 92 10.35 12.07 -7.21
CA VAL A 92 10.01 12.26 -8.64
C VAL A 92 8.82 13.20 -8.68
N ARG A 93 9.12 14.44 -9.08
CA ARG A 93 8.25 15.60 -9.18
C ARG A 93 6.87 15.26 -9.72
N CYS A 94 5.84 15.65 -8.99
CA CYS A 94 4.52 15.90 -9.57
C CYS A 94 4.34 17.42 -9.69
N ASP A 95 4.84 17.98 -10.79
CA ASP A 95 4.23 19.18 -11.34
C ASP A 95 2.91 18.73 -12.00
N ILE A 96 1.78 18.97 -11.34
CA ILE A 96 0.45 18.87 -11.96
C ILE A 96 -0.14 20.28 -11.94
N PRO A 97 -0.23 20.98 -13.09
CA PRO A 97 -1.03 22.18 -13.21
C PRO A 97 -2.53 21.83 -13.09
N ARG A 98 -3.27 22.79 -12.52
CA ARG A 98 -4.70 22.78 -12.11
C ARG A 98 -5.63 21.80 -12.81
#